data_AF-A0AAV9RQA0-F1
#
_entry.id   AF-A0AAV9RQA0-F1
#
_cell.length_a   1.000
_cell.length_b   1.000
_cell.length_c   1.000
_cell.angle_alpha   90.00
_cell.angle_beta   90.00
_cell.angle_gamma   90.00
#
_symmetry.space_group_name_H-M   'P 1'
#
loop_
_entity.id
_entity.type
_entity.pdbx_description
1 polymer ?
#
loop_
_entity_poly.entity_id
_entity_poly.type
_entity_poly.pdbx_seq_one_letter_code
_entity_poly.pdbx_strand_id
1 'polypeptide(L)'
;MSVEMVEVSVRSAEPLRPSGILQQNRVFLDFFWDLAKPDQEVRLKAVENLIQYLKTENKADELEYTFKRLVDGLAHTRETARPGFSLALGQVLSAFEDVSLQSILDRINEKHNLQAVKKKLARNAMFGNLFGVLALHQSGRLVKEPQVVLGCVQLLQSLTQHKQHLKDLPSKTMTDILTEIPEEVFEEVLLGALQADLASAFRTPEQLQLLLVALQRFPQALKPKKLKKLLGSSTIINADNIPKLVEVLKMAARSVKKELVLPSVALDLLKLSLKEDSFQLFWNKAITEGMFKEPSGPTHYLSFRLLGSALPLLSLSQLKEVLSGEVMMHYGEHVVSAQKPDRFKLAPEMDAYVSDFLQGCRDPNKQLAVMVSFSSLTNNGYPVVPSVWRVVQHLEPSALQSYVKWLKGMFLQPQTDQLLDFSTRKQKDKQEGKEQKESPIFRLRKWIVARLASIIDNHQVKKQEDLSMDVARFVFFHAFFSTKKAATSDIAETSGKLSVPLDDKTRGVLVNSFFGLEHFFFNIY
;
A
#
# COMPACT_ATOMS: atom_id res chain seq x y z
N MET A 1 56.41 48.01 -5.12
CA MET A 1 55.34 47.61 -4.18
C MET A 1 55.66 46.21 -3.73
N SER A 2 56.14 46.11 -2.49
CA SER A 2 56.78 44.94 -1.91
C SER A 2 55.74 43.90 -1.50
N VAL A 3 55.95 42.64 -1.90
CA VAL A 3 55.17 41.50 -1.45
C VAL A 3 55.85 40.97 -0.18
N GLU A 4 55.24 41.22 0.98
CA GLU A 4 55.65 40.60 2.24
C GLU A 4 55.21 39.13 2.25
N MET A 5 56.21 38.25 2.24
CA MET A 5 56.09 36.85 2.61
C MET A 5 55.99 36.77 4.13
N VAL A 6 54.84 36.33 4.66
CA VAL A 6 54.72 35.95 6.08
C VAL A 6 54.70 34.43 6.15
N GLU A 7 55.73 33.89 6.78
CA GLU A 7 55.99 32.47 7.02
C GLU A 7 54.82 31.81 7.76
N VAL A 8 54.31 30.71 7.16
CA VAL A 8 53.44 29.77 7.86
C VAL A 8 54.32 28.96 8.82
N SER A 9 54.24 29.29 10.10
CA SER A 9 54.85 28.52 11.18
C SER A 9 54.26 27.10 11.21
N VAL A 10 55.05 26.13 10.74
CA VAL A 10 54.77 24.70 10.90
C VAL A 10 54.91 24.36 12.39
N ARG A 11 53.79 24.28 13.11
CA ARG A 11 53.77 23.62 14.41
C ARG A 11 53.94 22.12 14.17
N SER A 12 55.10 21.62 14.59
CA SER A 12 55.44 20.21 14.74
C SER A 12 54.30 19.44 15.42
N ALA A 13 53.90 18.31 14.82
CA ALA A 13 53.00 17.36 15.44
C ALA A 13 53.63 16.85 16.74
N GLU A 14 53.00 17.18 17.88
CA GLU A 14 53.31 16.53 19.15
C GLU A 14 53.03 15.02 19.02
N PRO A 15 53.83 14.14 19.63
CA PRO A 15 53.54 12.72 19.66
C PRO A 15 52.21 12.50 20.38
N LEU A 16 51.28 11.78 19.73
CA LEU A 16 50.07 11.26 20.37
C LEU A 16 50.46 10.48 21.62
N ARG A 17 50.28 11.09 22.79
CA ARG A 17 50.47 10.41 24.07
C ARG A 17 49.54 9.19 24.11
N PRO A 18 49.99 8.02 24.60
CA PRO A 18 49.10 6.87 24.78
C PRO A 18 47.94 7.31 25.68
N SER A 19 46.73 7.31 25.12
CA SER A 19 45.51 7.70 25.81
C SER A 19 45.31 6.79 27.00
N GLY A 20 45.41 7.36 28.21
CA GLY A 20 45.28 6.62 29.46
C GLY A 20 43.93 5.92 29.56
N ILE A 21 43.88 4.80 30.28
CA ILE A 21 42.71 3.93 30.50
C ILE A 21 41.43 4.73 30.83
N LEU A 22 41.54 5.83 31.57
CA LEU A 22 40.43 6.72 31.92
C LEU A 22 39.77 7.43 30.72
N GLN A 23 40.54 7.82 29.70
CA GLN A 23 40.00 8.43 28.48
C GLN A 23 39.29 7.38 27.63
N GLN A 24 39.83 6.15 27.54
CA GLN A 24 39.20 5.05 26.82
C GLN A 24 37.86 4.68 27.46
N ASN A 25 37.80 4.59 28.79
CA ASN A 25 36.55 4.35 29.53
C ASN A 25 35.51 5.44 29.28
N ARG A 26 35.93 6.70 29.14
CA ARG A 26 35.00 7.80 28.84
C ARG A 26 34.42 7.69 27.43
N VAL A 27 35.27 7.43 26.43
CA VAL A 27 34.85 7.22 25.04
C VAL A 27 33.88 6.05 24.92
N PHE A 28 34.15 4.94 25.63
CA PHE A 28 33.25 3.79 25.70
C PHE A 28 31.87 4.15 26.24
N LEU A 29 31.82 4.93 27.33
CA LEU A 29 30.56 5.36 27.93
C LEU A 29 29.78 6.35 27.06
N ASP A 30 30.48 7.18 26.28
CA ASP A 30 29.88 8.18 25.39
C ASP A 30 29.06 7.53 24.26
N PHE A 31 29.41 6.31 23.81
CA PHE A 31 28.60 5.58 22.83
C PHE A 31 27.15 5.39 23.30
N PHE A 32 26.93 5.02 24.57
CA PHE A 32 25.58 4.82 25.11
C PHE A 32 24.79 6.14 25.23
N TRP A 33 25.48 7.26 25.44
CA TRP A 33 24.85 8.58 25.41
C TRP A 33 24.41 8.95 24.00
N ASP A 34 25.24 8.64 23.00
CA ASP A 34 24.94 8.90 21.60
C ASP A 34 23.80 8.03 21.07
N LEU A 35 23.68 6.78 21.54
CA LEU A 35 22.52 5.92 21.23
C LEU A 35 21.18 6.52 21.67
N ALA A 36 21.18 7.37 22.69
CA ALA A 36 19.97 8.01 23.22
C ALA A 36 19.64 9.35 22.53
N LYS A 37 20.46 9.82 21.59
CA LYS A 37 20.22 11.08 20.85
C LYS A 37 19.11 10.91 19.80
N PRO A 38 18.34 11.97 19.51
CA PRO A 38 17.25 11.92 18.53
C PRO A 38 17.75 11.84 17.07
N ASP A 39 18.98 12.25 16.82
CA ASP A 39 19.61 12.21 15.49
C ASP A 39 19.93 10.77 15.06
N GLN A 40 19.50 10.36 13.87
CA GLN A 40 19.68 9.00 13.37
C GLN A 40 21.13 8.71 12.99
N GLU A 41 21.83 9.64 12.33
CA GLU A 41 23.20 9.44 11.88
C GLU A 41 24.14 9.28 13.08
N VAL A 42 23.94 10.09 14.12
CA VAL A 42 24.70 9.99 15.36
C VAL A 42 24.49 8.62 16.03
N ARG A 43 23.26 8.11 16.07
CA ARG A 43 22.98 6.78 16.62
C ARG A 43 23.67 5.67 15.83
N LEU A 44 23.56 5.70 14.50
CA LEU A 44 24.16 4.67 13.65
C LEU A 44 25.68 4.64 13.80
N LYS A 45 26.32 5.82 13.78
CA LYS A 45 27.77 5.95 14.00
C LYS A 45 28.19 5.48 15.39
N ALA A 46 27.37 5.71 16.42
CA ALA A 46 27.64 5.21 17.77
C ALA A 46 27.59 3.67 17.85
N VAL A 47 26.66 3.02 17.13
CA VAL A 47 26.60 1.55 17.04
C VAL A 47 27.85 1.00 16.37
N GLU A 48 28.23 1.55 15.23
CA GLU A 48 29.42 1.13 14.48
C GLU A 48 30.69 1.27 15.33
N ASN A 49 30.88 2.44 15.96
CA ASN A 49 32.03 2.71 16.80
C ASN A 49 32.06 1.80 18.05
N LEU A 50 30.91 1.52 18.67
CA LEU A 50 30.81 0.61 19.80
C LEU A 50 31.26 -0.80 19.43
N ILE A 51 30.79 -1.33 18.30
CA ILE A 51 31.18 -2.66 17.82
C ILE A 51 32.67 -2.70 17.49
N GLN A 52 33.17 -1.70 16.77
CA GLN A 52 34.59 -1.60 16.44
C GLN A 52 35.47 -1.52 17.70
N TYR A 53 35.02 -0.75 18.69
CA TYR A 53 35.68 -0.65 19.98
C TYR A 53 35.71 -2.00 20.71
N LEU A 54 34.60 -2.74 20.77
CA LEU A 54 34.52 -4.03 21.45
C LEU A 54 35.30 -5.15 20.75
N LYS A 55 35.54 -5.05 19.43
CA LYS A 55 36.34 -6.02 18.67
C LYS A 55 37.84 -5.94 18.93
N THR A 56 38.33 -4.91 19.61
CA THR A 56 39.74 -4.83 20.04
C THR A 56 40.03 -5.84 21.17
N GLU A 57 41.25 -6.37 21.23
CA GLU A 57 41.59 -7.50 22.13
C GLU A 57 41.33 -7.20 23.62
N ASN A 58 40.88 -8.23 24.34
CA ASN A 58 40.76 -8.29 25.80
C ASN A 58 39.68 -7.40 26.47
N LYS A 59 38.45 -7.42 25.93
CA LYS A 59 37.30 -6.58 26.38
C LYS A 59 36.08 -7.35 26.90
N ALA A 60 36.27 -8.53 27.48
CA ALA A 60 35.16 -9.36 27.96
C ALA A 60 34.27 -8.64 28.99
N ASP A 61 34.86 -7.91 29.94
CA ASP A 61 34.11 -7.16 30.97
C ASP A 61 33.32 -5.99 30.37
N GLU A 62 33.88 -5.30 29.37
CA GLU A 62 33.20 -4.21 28.66
C GLU A 62 32.08 -4.73 27.76
N LEU A 63 32.24 -5.92 27.18
CA LEU A 63 31.19 -6.58 26.41
C LEU A 63 30.02 -6.97 27.33
N GLU A 64 30.30 -7.56 28.49
CA GLU A 64 29.30 -7.89 29.50
C GLU A 64 28.58 -6.61 30.02
N TYR A 65 29.34 -5.55 30.29
CA TYR A 65 28.78 -4.25 30.65
C TYR A 65 27.92 -3.66 29.52
N THR A 66 28.33 -3.83 28.26
CA THR A 66 27.56 -3.40 27.09
C THR A 66 26.21 -4.08 27.06
N PHE A 67 26.13 -5.41 27.19
CA PHE A 67 24.84 -6.10 27.22
C PHE A 67 23.95 -5.62 28.35
N LYS A 68 24.49 -5.45 29.56
CA LYS A 68 23.75 -4.88 30.68
C LYS A 68 23.18 -3.50 30.35
N ARG A 69 23.98 -2.59 29.78
CA ARG A 69 23.55 -1.22 29.45
C ARG A 69 22.54 -1.19 28.32
N LEU A 70 22.72 -2.02 27.30
CA LEU A 70 21.79 -2.10 26.17
C LEU A 70 20.44 -2.68 26.60
N VAL A 71 20.42 -3.77 27.38
CA VAL A 71 19.19 -4.35 27.94
C VAL A 71 18.46 -3.35 28.82
N ASP A 72 19.17 -2.62 29.70
CA ASP A 72 18.59 -1.56 30.52
C ASP A 72 17.99 -0.43 29.66
N GLY A 73 18.65 -0.09 28.55
CA GLY A 73 18.24 0.95 27.60
C GLY A 73 17.00 0.63 26.77
N LEU A 74 16.58 -0.65 26.67
CA LEU A 74 15.36 -1.03 25.93
C LEU A 74 14.09 -0.38 26.51
N ALA A 75 14.07 -0.17 27.84
CA ALA A 75 12.97 0.45 28.57
C ALA A 75 13.20 1.95 28.85
N HIS A 76 14.04 2.61 28.04
CA HIS A 76 14.39 4.02 28.26
C HIS A 76 13.16 4.93 28.35
N THR A 77 13.21 5.94 29.22
CA THR A 77 12.09 6.85 29.46
C THR A 77 11.75 7.70 28.23
N ARG A 78 12.78 8.17 27.52
CA ARG A 78 12.65 8.82 26.22
C ARG A 78 12.28 7.80 25.14
N GLU A 79 11.12 7.98 24.53
CA GLU A 79 10.59 7.06 23.51
C GLU A 79 11.51 6.97 22.28
N THR A 80 12.12 8.09 21.88
CA THR A 80 13.05 8.17 20.73
C THR A 80 14.36 7.42 20.92
N ALA A 81 14.74 7.11 22.16
CA ALA A 81 15.99 6.40 22.46
C ALA A 81 15.86 4.88 22.34
N ARG A 82 14.66 4.32 22.60
CA ARG A 82 14.44 2.86 22.67
C ARG A 82 14.82 2.13 21.38
N PRO A 83 14.47 2.63 20.17
CA PRO A 83 14.91 2.00 18.92
C PRO A 83 16.43 1.98 18.75
N GLY A 84 17.13 3.01 19.24
CA GLY A 84 18.59 3.08 19.21
C GLY A 84 19.25 1.97 20.03
N PHE A 85 18.78 1.76 21.27
CA PHE A 85 19.25 0.66 22.12
C PHE A 85 18.89 -0.72 21.57
N SER A 86 17.68 -0.88 21.02
CA SER A 86 17.24 -2.12 20.35
C SER A 86 18.16 -2.49 19.18
N LEU A 87 18.42 -1.52 18.29
CA LEU A 87 19.28 -1.72 17.13
C LEU A 87 20.71 -2.04 17.57
N ALA A 88 21.27 -1.28 18.51
CA ALA A 88 22.61 -1.51 19.04
C ALA A 88 22.74 -2.93 19.60
N LEU A 89 21.76 -3.41 20.37
CA LEU A 89 21.76 -4.76 20.93
C LEU A 89 21.75 -5.82 19.81
N GLY A 90 20.87 -5.67 18.80
CA GLY A 90 20.82 -6.59 17.67
C GLY A 90 22.14 -6.63 16.88
N GLN A 91 22.76 -5.49 16.64
CA GLN A 91 24.03 -5.40 15.90
C GLN A 91 25.21 -5.97 16.70
N VAL A 92 25.27 -5.73 18.02
CA VAL A 92 26.28 -6.36 18.89
C VAL A 92 26.07 -7.89 18.90
N LEU A 93 24.84 -8.39 19.01
CA LEU A 93 24.58 -9.83 18.97
C LEU A 93 24.92 -10.48 17.63
N SER A 94 24.74 -9.75 16.53
CA SER A 94 25.17 -10.19 15.21
C SER A 94 26.71 -10.23 15.09
N ALA A 95 27.41 -9.25 15.67
CA ALA A 95 28.87 -9.18 15.62
C ALA A 95 29.60 -10.18 16.53
N PHE A 96 28.98 -10.61 17.64
CA PHE A 96 29.55 -11.51 18.64
C PHE A 96 28.74 -12.81 18.73
N GLU A 97 28.98 -13.74 17.79
CA GLU A 97 28.21 -14.99 17.66
C GLU A 97 28.37 -15.96 18.84
N ASP A 98 29.47 -15.88 19.59
CA ASP A 98 29.74 -16.74 20.76
C ASP A 98 28.78 -16.47 21.94
N VAL A 99 28.11 -15.33 21.95
CA VAL A 99 27.15 -14.96 23.00
C VAL A 99 25.83 -15.65 22.74
N SER A 100 25.34 -16.47 23.68
CA SER A 100 24.05 -17.15 23.58
C SER A 100 22.87 -16.16 23.56
N LEU A 101 21.96 -16.30 22.59
CA LEU A 101 20.74 -15.49 22.57
C LEU A 101 19.82 -15.83 23.75
N GLN A 102 19.81 -17.08 24.21
CA GLN A 102 19.04 -17.50 25.39
C GLN A 102 19.46 -16.69 26.63
N SER A 103 20.76 -16.53 26.88
CA SER A 103 21.26 -15.73 28.02
C SER A 103 20.76 -14.28 27.96
N ILE A 104 20.66 -13.70 26.76
CA ILE A 104 20.18 -12.33 26.57
C ILE A 104 18.68 -12.24 26.75
N LEU A 105 17.92 -13.23 26.25
CA LEU A 105 16.48 -13.32 26.48
C LEU A 105 16.17 -13.43 27.98
N ASP A 106 16.93 -14.22 28.73
CA ASP A 106 16.77 -14.35 30.18
C ASP A 106 17.01 -13.02 30.90
N ARG A 107 18.06 -12.27 30.50
CA ARG A 107 18.33 -10.92 31.02
C ARG A 107 17.21 -9.92 30.70
N ILE A 108 16.63 -9.99 29.50
CA ILE A 108 15.47 -9.18 29.12
C ILE A 108 14.29 -9.50 30.02
N ASN A 109 13.97 -10.79 30.20
CA ASN A 109 12.87 -11.26 31.05
C ASN A 109 13.06 -10.85 32.51
N GLU A 110 14.27 -10.97 33.05
CA GLU A 110 14.59 -10.57 34.42
C GLU A 110 14.44 -9.06 34.60
N LYS A 111 15.07 -8.27 33.71
CA LYS A 111 15.10 -6.82 33.82
C LYS A 111 13.72 -6.17 33.63
N HIS A 112 12.95 -6.70 32.70
CA HIS A 112 11.66 -6.13 32.27
C HIS A 112 10.47 -6.97 32.74
N ASN A 113 10.63 -7.72 33.83
CA ASN A 113 9.57 -8.53 34.41
C ASN A 113 8.35 -7.67 34.84
N LEU A 114 7.21 -7.86 34.17
CA LEU A 114 6.00 -7.08 34.40
C LEU A 114 5.39 -7.27 35.80
N GLN A 115 5.66 -8.39 36.47
CA GLN A 115 5.16 -8.67 37.82
C GLN A 115 6.05 -8.04 38.91
N ALA A 116 7.36 -7.95 38.67
CA ALA A 116 8.32 -7.41 39.63
C ALA A 116 8.47 -5.89 39.54
N VAL A 117 8.23 -5.31 38.35
CA VAL A 117 8.44 -3.88 38.10
C VAL A 117 7.36 -3.02 38.77
N LYS A 118 7.77 -1.88 39.36
CA LYS A 118 6.86 -0.88 39.94
C LYS A 118 5.82 -0.43 38.90
N LYS A 119 4.55 -0.27 39.30
CA LYS A 119 3.43 0.12 38.41
C LYS A 119 3.76 1.31 37.47
N LYS A 120 4.48 2.33 37.94
CA LYS A 120 4.87 3.51 37.15
C LYS A 120 5.83 3.18 35.98
N LEU A 121 6.60 2.11 36.09
CA LEU A 121 7.58 1.65 35.10
C LEU A 121 7.04 0.48 34.26
N ALA A 122 5.84 -0.03 34.54
CA ALA A 122 5.27 -1.16 33.81
C ALA A 122 5.18 -0.88 32.30
N ARG A 123 4.78 0.33 31.90
CA ARG A 123 4.77 0.76 30.49
C ARG A 123 6.17 0.68 29.86
N ASN A 124 7.20 1.13 30.59
CA ASN A 124 8.58 1.08 30.11
C ASN A 124 9.06 -0.35 29.95
N ALA A 125 8.76 -1.23 30.92
CA ALA A 125 9.08 -2.65 30.85
C ALA A 125 8.37 -3.36 29.70
N MET A 126 7.10 -3.01 29.39
CA MET A 126 6.40 -3.51 28.21
C MET A 126 7.16 -3.19 26.91
N PHE A 127 7.64 -1.95 26.77
CA PHE A 127 8.50 -1.59 25.64
C PHE A 127 9.86 -2.26 25.70
N GLY A 128 10.44 -2.43 26.89
CA GLY A 128 11.70 -3.14 27.10
C GLY A 128 11.66 -4.57 26.57
N ASN A 129 10.58 -5.31 26.88
CA ASN A 129 10.34 -6.65 26.35
C ASN A 129 10.17 -6.64 24.82
N LEU A 130 9.33 -5.73 24.28
CA LEU A 130 9.09 -5.64 22.84
C LEU A 130 10.39 -5.34 22.06
N PHE A 131 11.14 -4.31 22.48
CA PHE A 131 12.41 -3.95 21.85
C PHE A 131 13.49 -5.00 22.09
N GLY A 132 13.44 -5.74 23.20
CA GLY A 132 14.31 -6.89 23.43
C GLY A 132 14.10 -7.98 22.38
N VAL A 133 12.84 -8.37 22.13
CA VAL A 133 12.53 -9.35 21.08
C VAL A 133 12.90 -8.82 19.69
N LEU A 134 12.65 -7.53 19.40
CA LEU A 134 13.08 -6.92 18.15
C LEU A 134 14.60 -6.95 17.97
N ALA A 135 15.38 -6.71 19.03
CA ALA A 135 16.83 -6.79 18.99
C ALA A 135 17.31 -8.23 18.70
N LEU A 136 16.70 -9.23 19.36
CA LEU A 136 17.00 -10.64 19.09
C LEU A 136 16.67 -11.00 17.63
N HIS A 137 15.54 -10.55 17.12
CA HIS A 137 15.15 -10.73 15.72
C HIS A 137 16.13 -10.07 14.75
N GLN A 138 16.46 -8.79 14.98
CA GLN A 138 17.38 -8.01 14.15
C GLN A 138 18.82 -8.54 14.15
N SER A 139 19.21 -9.39 15.11
CA SER A 139 20.51 -10.06 15.09
C SER A 139 20.68 -11.03 13.91
N GLY A 140 19.58 -11.45 13.26
CA GLY A 140 19.57 -12.45 12.19
C GLY A 140 19.90 -13.87 12.67
N ARG A 141 20.07 -14.08 13.98
CA ARG A 141 20.49 -15.36 14.56
C ARG A 141 19.35 -16.23 15.08
N LEU A 142 18.13 -15.68 15.24
CA LEU A 142 16.97 -16.41 15.79
C LEU A 142 16.68 -17.73 15.06
N VAL A 143 16.85 -17.76 13.74
CA VAL A 143 16.66 -18.95 12.89
C VAL A 143 17.48 -20.16 13.35
N LYS A 144 18.62 -19.92 14.00
CA LYS A 144 19.54 -20.97 14.49
C LYS A 144 19.20 -21.47 15.91
N GLU A 145 18.33 -20.78 16.66
CA GLU A 145 18.04 -21.07 18.07
C GLU A 145 16.52 -21.23 18.34
N PRO A 146 15.91 -22.38 17.99
CA PRO A 146 14.46 -22.56 18.03
C PRO A 146 13.81 -22.33 19.41
N GLN A 147 14.51 -22.66 20.50
CA GLN A 147 14.00 -22.43 21.86
C GLN A 147 13.91 -20.95 22.21
N VAL A 148 14.82 -20.13 21.68
CA VAL A 148 14.79 -18.67 21.84
C VAL A 148 13.62 -18.08 21.03
N VAL A 149 13.35 -18.63 19.84
CA VAL A 149 12.16 -18.26 19.05
C VAL A 149 10.88 -18.51 19.84
N LEU A 150 10.75 -19.68 20.49
CA LEU A 150 9.62 -20.00 21.36
C LEU A 150 9.46 -18.98 22.49
N GLY A 151 10.54 -18.70 23.22
CA GLY A 151 10.52 -17.73 24.32
C GLY A 151 10.17 -16.32 23.86
N CYS A 152 10.65 -15.89 22.69
CA CYS A 152 10.28 -14.62 22.08
C CYS A 152 8.79 -14.56 21.76
N VAL A 153 8.22 -15.60 21.14
CA VAL A 153 6.80 -15.66 20.79
C VAL A 153 5.93 -15.65 22.06
N GLN A 154 6.28 -16.44 23.09
CA GLN A 154 5.55 -16.45 24.36
C GLN A 154 5.59 -15.08 25.07
N LEU A 155 6.74 -14.41 25.04
CA LEU A 155 6.88 -13.07 25.57
C LEU A 155 5.97 -12.09 24.79
N LEU A 156 5.97 -12.13 23.45
CA LEU A 156 5.09 -11.29 22.63
C LEU A 156 3.60 -11.59 22.87
N GLN A 157 3.20 -12.86 23.01
CA GLN A 157 1.84 -13.26 23.37
C GLN A 157 1.41 -12.61 24.69
N SER A 158 2.27 -12.61 25.72
CA SER A 158 1.96 -11.94 26.99
C SER A 158 1.73 -10.43 26.83
N LEU A 159 2.42 -9.79 25.88
CA LEU A 159 2.32 -8.36 25.61
C LEU A 159 1.05 -7.98 24.81
N THR A 160 0.42 -8.92 24.11
CA THR A 160 -0.80 -8.66 23.31
C THR A 160 -1.97 -8.14 24.15
N GLN A 161 -2.00 -8.46 25.45
CA GLN A 161 -3.02 -7.98 26.39
C GLN A 161 -2.92 -6.47 26.68
N HIS A 162 -1.80 -5.84 26.30
CA HIS A 162 -1.50 -4.44 26.59
C HIS A 162 -1.63 -3.53 25.35
N LYS A 163 -2.66 -3.76 24.51
CA LYS A 163 -2.93 -3.00 23.26
C LYS A 163 -2.96 -1.48 23.45
N GLN A 164 -3.41 -0.99 24.60
CA GLN A 164 -3.43 0.45 24.91
C GLN A 164 -2.05 1.13 24.90
N HIS A 165 -0.98 0.36 25.10
CA HIS A 165 0.40 0.86 25.12
C HIS A 165 1.17 0.47 23.87
N LEU A 166 1.04 -0.79 23.44
CA LEU A 166 1.85 -1.37 22.38
C LEU A 166 1.12 -1.47 21.02
N LYS A 167 -0.17 -1.13 20.97
CA LYS A 167 -1.03 -1.28 19.79
C LYS A 167 -0.96 -2.71 19.24
N ASP A 168 -0.65 -2.85 17.97
CA ASP A 168 -0.50 -4.09 17.19
C ASP A 168 0.97 -4.55 17.07
N LEU A 169 1.93 -3.82 17.65
CA LEU A 169 3.36 -4.12 17.52
C LEU A 169 3.73 -5.56 17.93
N PRO A 170 3.24 -6.13 19.05
CA PRO A 170 3.62 -7.49 19.41
C PRO A 170 3.20 -8.52 18.36
N SER A 171 1.98 -8.38 17.82
CA SER A 171 1.49 -9.26 16.76
C SER A 171 2.22 -9.06 15.44
N LYS A 172 2.61 -7.83 15.12
CA LYS A 172 3.44 -7.53 13.95
C LYS A 172 4.81 -8.18 14.08
N THR A 173 5.47 -8.06 15.23
CA THR A 173 6.76 -8.72 15.48
C THR A 173 6.64 -10.24 15.43
N MET A 174 5.56 -10.85 15.95
CA MET A 174 5.32 -12.29 15.78
C MET A 174 5.21 -12.67 14.30
N THR A 175 4.52 -11.84 13.51
CA THR A 175 4.37 -12.05 12.07
C THR A 175 5.71 -11.94 11.35
N ASP A 176 6.53 -10.95 11.67
CA ASP A 176 7.87 -10.75 11.12
C ASP A 176 8.75 -11.99 11.40
N ILE A 177 8.76 -12.48 12.65
CA ILE A 177 9.47 -13.72 13.02
C ILE A 177 9.01 -14.91 12.18
N LEU A 178 7.69 -15.08 11.98
CA LEU A 178 7.17 -16.19 11.16
C LEU A 178 7.63 -16.12 9.70
N THR A 179 7.94 -14.94 9.16
CA THR A 179 8.42 -14.82 7.77
C THR A 179 9.85 -15.32 7.58
N GLU A 180 10.65 -15.35 8.65
CA GLU A 180 12.09 -15.66 8.58
C GLU A 180 12.42 -17.10 9.01
N ILE A 181 11.54 -17.78 9.76
CA ILE A 181 11.82 -19.13 10.27
C ILE A 181 11.58 -20.26 9.23
N PRO A 182 12.26 -21.42 9.38
CA PRO A 182 12.00 -22.62 8.60
C PRO A 182 10.66 -23.28 8.98
N GLU A 183 10.13 -24.12 8.08
CA GLU A 183 8.86 -24.82 8.29
C GLU A 183 8.94 -25.84 9.43
N GLU A 184 10.10 -26.47 9.59
CA GLU A 184 10.39 -27.44 10.65
C GLU A 184 10.29 -26.78 12.03
N VAL A 185 10.87 -25.59 12.19
CA VAL A 185 10.79 -24.81 13.44
C VAL A 185 9.36 -24.40 13.75
N PHE A 186 8.59 -24.02 12.73
CA PHE A 186 7.18 -23.72 12.91
C PHE A 186 6.39 -24.94 13.39
N GLU A 187 6.53 -26.09 12.73
CA GLU A 187 5.73 -27.29 13.03
C GLU A 187 6.10 -27.93 14.37
N GLU A 188 7.40 -28.04 14.68
CA GLU A 188 7.88 -28.73 15.88
C GLU A 188 7.86 -27.86 17.14
N VAL A 189 8.07 -26.54 17.00
CA VAL A 189 8.27 -25.65 18.15
C VAL A 189 7.13 -24.67 18.34
N LEU A 190 6.74 -23.94 17.29
CA LEU A 190 5.79 -22.83 17.44
C LEU A 190 4.32 -23.22 17.31
N LEU A 191 3.99 -24.28 16.57
CA LEU A 191 2.61 -24.65 16.30
C LEU A 191 1.82 -24.92 17.59
N GLY A 192 2.45 -25.57 18.57
CA GLY A 192 1.85 -25.78 19.89
C GLY A 192 1.62 -24.48 20.67
N ALA A 193 2.60 -23.58 20.66
CA ALA A 193 2.52 -22.30 21.35
C ALA A 193 1.49 -21.34 20.73
N LEU A 194 1.39 -21.33 19.41
CA LEU A 194 0.48 -20.47 18.64
C LEU A 194 -0.91 -21.09 18.45
N GLN A 195 -1.15 -22.33 18.89
CA GLN A 195 -2.39 -23.04 18.63
C GLN A 195 -3.64 -22.23 19.04
N ALA A 196 -3.60 -21.58 20.21
CA ALA A 196 -4.71 -20.77 20.70
C ALA A 196 -4.95 -19.51 19.86
N ASP A 197 -3.88 -18.85 19.40
CA ASP A 197 -3.96 -17.68 18.52
C ASP A 197 -4.52 -18.06 17.15
N LEU A 198 -4.01 -19.15 16.57
CA LEU A 198 -4.45 -19.65 15.28
C LEU A 198 -5.91 -20.14 15.33
N ALA A 199 -6.32 -20.82 16.39
CA ALA A 199 -7.71 -21.24 16.59
C ALA A 199 -8.67 -20.05 16.80
N SER A 200 -8.16 -18.90 17.25
CA SER A 200 -8.94 -17.68 17.45
C SER A 200 -8.76 -16.62 16.35
N ALA A 201 -8.24 -17.02 15.18
CA ALA A 201 -7.90 -16.13 14.06
C ALA A 201 -9.01 -15.13 13.68
N PHE A 202 -10.29 -15.50 13.81
CA PHE A 202 -11.41 -14.63 13.45
C PHE A 202 -11.81 -13.60 14.52
N ARG A 203 -11.08 -13.47 15.64
CA ARG A 203 -11.42 -12.50 16.70
C ARG A 203 -10.84 -11.12 16.48
N THR A 204 -9.63 -11.02 15.93
CA THR A 204 -8.98 -9.72 15.66
C THR A 204 -8.23 -9.73 14.32
N PRO A 205 -8.02 -8.55 13.70
CA PRO A 205 -7.23 -8.43 12.48
C PRO A 205 -5.82 -9.03 12.61
N GLU A 206 -5.19 -8.86 13.77
CA GLU A 206 -3.83 -9.31 14.00
C GLU A 206 -3.73 -10.84 14.08
N GLN A 207 -4.72 -11.50 14.70
CA GLN A 207 -4.75 -12.96 14.78
C GLN A 207 -5.07 -13.59 13.42
N LEU A 208 -5.93 -12.95 12.63
CA LEU A 208 -6.18 -13.38 11.24
C LEU A 208 -4.92 -13.20 10.39
N GLN A 209 -4.22 -12.07 10.51
CA GLN A 209 -2.96 -11.84 9.80
C GLN A 209 -1.93 -12.92 10.13
N LEU A 210 -1.77 -13.26 11.42
CA LEU A 210 -0.84 -14.29 11.86
C LEU A 210 -1.13 -15.64 11.18
N LEU A 211 -2.41 -16.04 11.12
CA LEU A 211 -2.84 -17.25 10.42
C LEU A 211 -2.58 -17.19 8.91
N LEU A 212 -2.87 -16.06 8.27
CA LEU A 212 -2.66 -15.88 6.82
C LEU A 212 -1.18 -15.99 6.46
N VAL A 213 -0.29 -15.38 7.25
CA VAL A 213 1.16 -15.47 7.04
C VAL A 213 1.65 -16.89 7.28
N ALA A 214 1.17 -17.56 8.33
CA ALA A 214 1.51 -18.96 8.58
C ALA A 214 1.06 -19.87 7.42
N LEU A 215 -0.12 -19.65 6.84
CA LEU A 215 -0.59 -20.40 5.67
C LEU A 215 0.21 -20.13 4.40
N GLN A 216 0.62 -18.88 4.19
CA GLN A 216 1.45 -18.52 3.06
C GLN A 216 2.84 -19.16 3.16
N ARG A 217 3.43 -19.16 4.37
CA ARG A 217 4.80 -19.63 4.56
C ARG A 217 4.93 -21.13 4.78
N PHE A 218 3.94 -21.76 5.42
CA PHE A 218 3.96 -23.17 5.83
C PHE A 218 2.73 -23.96 5.31
N PRO A 219 2.53 -24.02 3.98
CA PRO A 219 1.35 -24.67 3.40
C PRO A 219 1.30 -26.18 3.65
N GLN A 220 2.44 -26.85 3.89
CA GLN A 220 2.46 -28.30 4.19
C GLN A 220 2.13 -28.55 5.66
N ALA A 221 2.61 -27.70 6.56
CA ALA A 221 2.30 -27.76 7.98
C ALA A 221 0.81 -27.47 8.27
N LEU A 222 0.14 -26.60 7.50
CA LEU A 222 -1.26 -26.19 7.71
C LEU A 222 -2.24 -26.74 6.66
N LYS A 223 -2.16 -28.05 6.37
CA LYS A 223 -3.10 -28.74 5.46
C LYS A 223 -4.58 -28.60 5.87
N PRO A 224 -5.53 -28.78 4.93
CA PRO A 224 -6.97 -28.65 5.19
C PRO A 224 -7.51 -29.46 6.39
N LYS A 225 -6.93 -30.64 6.66
CA LYS A 225 -7.30 -31.46 7.82
C LYS A 225 -6.94 -30.77 9.15
N LYS A 226 -5.77 -30.13 9.23
CA LYS A 226 -5.33 -29.39 10.41
C LYS A 226 -6.14 -28.09 10.55
N LEU A 227 -6.42 -27.38 9.46
CA LEU A 227 -7.33 -26.23 9.47
C LEU A 227 -8.72 -26.60 9.99
N LYS A 228 -9.29 -27.73 9.55
CA LYS A 228 -10.58 -28.21 10.04
C LYS A 228 -10.57 -28.45 11.55
N LYS A 229 -9.46 -28.95 12.10
CA LYS A 229 -9.30 -29.13 13.56
C LYS A 229 -9.14 -27.81 14.31
N LEU A 230 -8.46 -26.82 13.72
CA LEU A 230 -8.20 -25.52 14.35
C LEU A 230 -9.39 -24.57 14.29
N LEU A 231 -10.03 -24.45 13.13
CA LEU A 231 -11.05 -23.44 12.81
C LEU A 231 -12.46 -24.01 12.64
N GLY A 232 -12.61 -25.34 12.66
CA GLY A 232 -13.85 -26.03 12.32
C GLY A 232 -14.13 -26.12 10.81
N SER A 233 -13.28 -25.53 9.96
CA SER A 233 -13.44 -25.46 8.51
C SER A 233 -12.13 -25.76 7.78
N SER A 234 -12.22 -26.36 6.59
CA SER A 234 -11.05 -26.76 5.79
C SER A 234 -10.39 -25.62 5.01
N THR A 235 -11.09 -24.49 4.88
CA THR A 235 -10.65 -23.27 4.19
C THR A 235 -10.99 -22.06 5.04
N ILE A 236 -10.27 -20.94 4.85
CA ILE A 236 -10.60 -19.69 5.56
C ILE A 236 -11.83 -19.06 4.95
N ILE A 237 -11.89 -18.99 3.61
CA ILE A 237 -12.94 -18.31 2.87
C ILE A 237 -14.01 -19.33 2.48
N ASN A 238 -15.09 -19.36 3.26
CA ASN A 238 -16.28 -20.16 3.02
C ASN A 238 -17.51 -19.46 3.60
N ALA A 239 -18.71 -19.90 3.21
CA ALA A 239 -19.96 -19.24 3.58
C ALA A 239 -20.13 -19.06 5.10
N ASP A 240 -19.70 -20.03 5.91
CA ASP A 240 -19.83 -20.00 7.38
C ASP A 240 -18.89 -18.98 8.03
N ASN A 241 -17.71 -18.76 7.43
CA ASN A 241 -16.71 -17.84 7.95
C ASN A 241 -16.88 -16.40 7.44
N ILE A 242 -17.61 -16.18 6.33
CA ILE A 242 -17.80 -14.83 5.75
C ILE A 242 -18.27 -13.80 6.78
N PRO A 243 -19.31 -14.04 7.62
CA PRO A 243 -19.74 -13.04 8.59
C PRO A 243 -18.63 -12.63 9.56
N LYS A 244 -17.79 -13.59 9.98
CA LYS A 244 -16.66 -13.33 10.88
C LYS A 244 -15.55 -12.55 10.16
N LEU A 245 -15.26 -12.89 8.91
CA LEU A 245 -14.30 -12.16 8.07
C LEU A 245 -14.71 -10.70 7.87
N VAL A 246 -16.00 -10.45 7.63
CA VAL A 246 -16.53 -9.08 7.50
C VAL A 246 -16.30 -8.27 8.78
N GLU A 247 -16.58 -8.84 9.95
CA GLU A 247 -16.35 -8.14 11.22
C GLU A 247 -14.86 -7.85 11.46
N VAL A 248 -13.98 -8.80 11.15
CA VAL A 248 -12.52 -8.58 11.23
C VAL A 248 -12.06 -7.49 10.25
N LEU A 249 -12.56 -7.48 9.01
CA LEU A 249 -12.24 -6.44 8.02
C LEU A 249 -12.74 -5.07 8.46
N LYS A 250 -13.92 -4.97 9.09
CA LYS A 250 -14.42 -3.72 9.67
C LYS A 250 -13.55 -3.23 10.82
N MET A 251 -13.09 -4.13 11.70
CA MET A 251 -12.14 -3.80 12.77
C MET A 251 -10.83 -3.26 12.18
N ALA A 252 -10.30 -3.92 11.15
CA ALA A 252 -9.08 -3.50 10.46
C ALA A 252 -9.26 -2.14 9.78
N ALA A 253 -10.39 -1.90 9.11
CA ALA A 253 -10.70 -0.62 8.50
C ALA A 253 -10.70 0.53 9.51
N ARG A 254 -11.26 0.29 10.71
CA ARG A 254 -11.34 1.30 11.78
C ARG A 254 -9.98 1.57 12.42
N SER A 255 -9.11 0.56 12.53
CA SER A 255 -7.79 0.72 13.14
C SER A 255 -6.86 1.59 12.30
N VAL A 256 -6.93 1.50 10.96
CA VAL A 256 -6.07 2.28 10.04
C VAL A 256 -6.70 3.59 9.55
N LYS A 257 -7.75 4.07 10.20
CA LYS A 257 -8.49 5.27 9.78
C LYS A 257 -7.58 6.51 9.67
N LYS A 258 -6.55 6.62 10.50
CA LYS A 258 -5.63 7.78 10.53
C LYS A 258 -4.45 7.60 9.60
N GLU A 259 -3.98 6.38 9.47
CA GLU A 259 -2.85 5.96 8.67
C GLU A 259 -3.18 5.98 7.18
N LEU A 260 -4.47 5.82 6.83
CA LEU A 260 -4.97 5.90 5.46
C LEU A 260 -4.30 4.88 4.53
N VAL A 261 -4.03 3.68 5.05
CA VAL A 261 -3.42 2.56 4.31
C VAL A 261 -4.40 1.40 4.14
N LEU A 262 -4.09 0.48 3.23
CA LEU A 262 -4.77 -0.81 3.13
C LEU A 262 -4.21 -1.76 4.21
N PRO A 263 -5.02 -2.32 5.13
CA PRO A 263 -4.54 -3.34 6.06
C PRO A 263 -4.02 -4.58 5.32
N SER A 264 -2.88 -5.12 5.76
CA SER A 264 -2.29 -6.34 5.17
C SER A 264 -3.28 -7.50 5.12
N VAL A 265 -4.09 -7.65 6.16
CA VAL A 265 -5.11 -8.71 6.27
C VAL A 265 -6.11 -8.69 5.11
N ALA A 266 -6.47 -7.51 4.60
CA ALA A 266 -7.38 -7.39 3.48
C ALA A 266 -6.71 -7.82 2.17
N LEU A 267 -5.46 -7.43 1.95
CA LEU A 267 -4.69 -7.81 0.77
C LEU A 267 -4.37 -9.30 0.75
N ASP A 268 -4.01 -9.88 1.89
CA ASP A 268 -3.65 -11.29 1.99
C ASP A 268 -4.89 -12.19 1.89
N LEU A 269 -6.06 -11.75 2.38
CA LEU A 269 -7.34 -12.42 2.09
C LEU A 269 -7.68 -12.40 0.59
N LEU A 270 -7.45 -11.28 -0.09
CA LEU A 270 -7.64 -11.20 -1.54
C LEU A 270 -6.75 -12.22 -2.27
N LYS A 271 -5.45 -12.24 -1.96
CA LYS A 271 -4.51 -13.22 -2.55
C LYS A 271 -4.91 -14.66 -2.24
N LEU A 272 -5.32 -14.95 -1.00
CA LEU A 272 -5.81 -16.27 -0.62
C LEU A 272 -7.06 -16.65 -1.41
N SER A 273 -8.00 -15.72 -1.58
CA SER A 273 -9.24 -15.98 -2.34
C SER A 273 -8.99 -16.34 -3.79
N LEU A 274 -7.96 -15.76 -4.41
CA LEU A 274 -7.54 -16.10 -5.77
C LEU A 274 -6.86 -17.47 -5.82
N LYS A 275 -6.08 -17.82 -4.81
CA LYS A 275 -5.40 -19.12 -4.71
C LYS A 275 -6.36 -20.27 -4.45
N GLU A 276 -7.41 -20.04 -3.66
CA GLU A 276 -8.41 -21.05 -3.28
C GLU A 276 -9.63 -21.09 -4.21
N ASP A 277 -9.62 -20.36 -5.33
CA ASP A 277 -10.77 -20.20 -6.25
C ASP A 277 -12.07 -19.77 -5.54
N SER A 278 -11.92 -18.98 -4.48
CA SER A 278 -13.01 -18.46 -3.64
C SER A 278 -13.21 -16.95 -3.79
N PHE A 279 -12.55 -16.35 -4.79
CA PHE A 279 -12.59 -14.92 -5.09
C PHE A 279 -14.03 -14.37 -5.20
N GLN A 280 -14.90 -15.08 -5.91
CA GLN A 280 -16.30 -14.69 -6.09
C GLN A 280 -17.06 -14.58 -4.78
N LEU A 281 -16.89 -15.58 -3.91
CA LEU A 281 -17.52 -15.59 -2.60
C LEU A 281 -16.97 -14.44 -1.74
N PHE A 282 -15.65 -14.24 -1.73
CA PHE A 282 -15.01 -13.16 -0.99
C PHE A 282 -15.46 -11.77 -1.47
N TRP A 283 -15.39 -11.52 -2.77
CA TRP A 283 -15.69 -10.21 -3.34
C TRP A 283 -17.18 -9.84 -3.19
N ASN A 284 -18.08 -10.78 -3.49
CA ASN A 284 -19.51 -10.50 -3.45
C ASN A 284 -20.03 -10.47 -2.00
N LYS A 285 -19.66 -11.44 -1.17
CA LYS A 285 -20.22 -11.54 0.19
C LYS A 285 -19.47 -10.72 1.24
N ALA A 286 -18.13 -10.75 1.23
CA ALA A 286 -17.37 -10.03 2.24
C ALA A 286 -17.21 -8.55 1.90
N ILE A 287 -16.81 -8.22 0.67
CA ILE A 287 -16.55 -6.83 0.28
C ILE A 287 -17.86 -6.11 -0.06
N THR A 288 -18.57 -6.58 -1.09
CA THR A 288 -19.74 -5.89 -1.64
C THR A 288 -20.90 -5.87 -0.64
N GLU A 289 -21.40 -7.03 -0.21
CA GLU A 289 -22.51 -7.11 0.75
C GLU A 289 -22.10 -6.79 2.19
N GLY A 290 -20.83 -6.97 2.56
CA GLY A 290 -20.36 -6.88 3.95
C GLY A 290 -19.88 -5.48 4.36
N MET A 291 -19.05 -4.85 3.52
CA MET A 291 -18.36 -3.60 3.88
C MET A 291 -19.19 -2.33 3.62
N PHE A 292 -20.17 -2.40 2.73
CA PHE A 292 -21.03 -1.26 2.33
C PHE A 292 -22.33 -1.13 3.14
N LYS A 293 -22.55 -1.98 4.15
CA LYS A 293 -23.70 -1.88 5.07
C LYS A 293 -23.65 -0.68 6.02
N GLU A 294 -22.45 -0.15 6.29
CA GLU A 294 -22.24 1.00 7.17
C GLU A 294 -22.27 2.31 6.38
N PRO A 295 -22.52 3.47 7.01
CA PRO A 295 -22.35 4.76 6.35
C PRO A 295 -20.94 4.92 5.77
N SER A 296 -20.82 5.69 4.69
CA SER A 296 -19.55 5.98 4.03
C SER A 296 -18.47 6.41 5.04
N GLY A 297 -17.33 5.72 4.99
CA GLY A 297 -16.29 5.85 6.01
C GLY A 297 -15.15 4.86 5.81
N PRO A 298 -14.49 4.41 6.89
CA PRO A 298 -13.29 3.57 6.80
C PRO A 298 -13.49 2.27 6.00
N THR A 299 -14.65 1.62 6.11
CA THR A 299 -14.95 0.37 5.39
C THR A 299 -15.01 0.55 3.89
N HIS A 300 -15.55 1.68 3.43
CA HIS A 300 -15.61 2.05 2.02
C HIS A 300 -14.21 2.36 1.49
N TYR A 301 -13.43 3.15 2.24
CA TYR A 301 -12.05 3.49 1.86
C TYR A 301 -11.16 2.26 1.77
N LEU A 302 -11.31 1.30 2.70
CA LEU A 302 -10.64 0.00 2.59
C LEU A 302 -11.05 -0.71 1.30
N SER A 303 -12.35 -0.79 1.00
CA SER A 303 -12.86 -1.45 -0.20
C SER A 303 -12.35 -0.81 -1.50
N PHE A 304 -12.23 0.52 -1.54
CA PHE A 304 -11.66 1.23 -2.69
C PHE A 304 -10.16 1.00 -2.84
N ARG A 305 -9.39 0.98 -1.74
CA ARG A 305 -7.96 0.62 -1.79
C ARG A 305 -7.75 -0.83 -2.20
N LEU A 306 -8.63 -1.72 -1.75
CA LEU A 306 -8.62 -3.12 -2.14
C LEU A 306 -8.92 -3.28 -3.63
N LEU A 307 -9.88 -2.52 -4.18
CA LEU A 307 -10.15 -2.43 -5.61
C LEU A 307 -8.90 -2.04 -6.41
N GLY A 308 -8.22 -0.97 -6.01
CA GLY A 308 -6.98 -0.53 -6.65
C GLY A 308 -5.85 -1.56 -6.56
N SER A 309 -5.67 -2.16 -5.37
CA SER A 309 -4.65 -3.19 -5.14
C SER A 309 -4.95 -4.53 -5.83
N ALA A 310 -6.21 -4.78 -6.19
CA ALA A 310 -6.62 -5.99 -6.90
C ALA A 310 -6.27 -5.95 -8.38
N LEU A 311 -6.19 -4.77 -9.01
CA LEU A 311 -5.97 -4.61 -10.45
C LEU A 311 -4.86 -5.52 -11.03
N PRO A 312 -3.63 -5.57 -10.47
CA PRO A 312 -2.58 -6.41 -11.02
C PRO A 312 -2.77 -7.92 -10.76
N LEU A 313 -3.65 -8.29 -9.83
CA LEU A 313 -3.84 -9.68 -9.39
C LEU A 313 -4.97 -10.40 -10.14
N LEU A 314 -5.90 -9.65 -10.73
CA LEU A 314 -7.10 -10.21 -11.34
C LEU A 314 -6.89 -10.69 -12.78
N SER A 315 -7.60 -11.75 -13.15
CA SER A 315 -7.79 -12.16 -14.55
C SER A 315 -8.66 -11.14 -15.31
N LEU A 316 -8.68 -11.24 -16.64
CA LEU A 316 -9.46 -10.32 -17.48
C LEU A 316 -10.96 -10.38 -17.17
N SER A 317 -11.51 -11.57 -16.92
CA SER A 317 -12.93 -11.74 -16.55
C SER A 317 -13.24 -11.11 -15.20
N GLN A 318 -12.41 -11.37 -14.20
CA GLN A 318 -12.54 -10.78 -12.86
C GLN A 318 -12.40 -9.26 -12.88
N LEU A 319 -11.49 -8.69 -13.69
CA LEU A 319 -11.37 -7.24 -13.86
C LEU A 319 -12.66 -6.62 -14.37
N LYS A 320 -13.23 -7.20 -15.44
CA LYS A 320 -14.49 -6.71 -16.04
C LYS A 320 -15.63 -6.73 -15.04
N GLU A 321 -15.75 -7.82 -14.29
CA GLU A 321 -16.80 -7.98 -13.29
C GLU A 321 -16.65 -6.97 -12.16
N VAL A 322 -15.49 -6.91 -11.51
CA VAL A 322 -15.23 -6.03 -10.37
C VAL A 322 -15.38 -4.55 -10.75
N LEU A 323 -14.87 -4.14 -11.91
CA LEU A 323 -14.94 -2.76 -12.37
C LEU A 323 -16.30 -2.37 -12.96
N SER A 324 -17.23 -3.33 -13.07
CA SER A 324 -18.64 -3.08 -13.37
C SER A 324 -19.55 -3.17 -12.13
N GLY A 325 -18.98 -3.49 -10.96
CA GLY A 325 -19.72 -3.77 -9.73
C GLY A 325 -19.98 -2.57 -8.83
N GLU A 326 -20.67 -2.83 -7.72
CA GLU A 326 -21.10 -1.80 -6.74
C GLU A 326 -19.92 -1.06 -6.08
N VAL A 327 -18.78 -1.73 -5.88
CA VAL A 327 -17.57 -1.10 -5.32
C VAL A 327 -17.11 0.06 -6.20
N MET A 328 -17.11 -0.13 -7.51
CA MET A 328 -16.74 0.90 -8.49
C MET A 328 -17.76 2.04 -8.52
N MET A 329 -19.05 1.71 -8.42
CA MET A 329 -20.12 2.71 -8.35
C MET A 329 -19.99 3.60 -7.10
N HIS A 330 -19.80 2.99 -5.91
CA HIS A 330 -19.59 3.74 -4.67
C HIS A 330 -18.29 4.54 -4.67
N TYR A 331 -17.24 4.06 -5.33
CA TYR A 331 -16.04 4.85 -5.58
C TYR A 331 -16.37 6.12 -6.37
N GLY A 332 -17.16 6.00 -7.44
CA GLY A 332 -17.63 7.15 -8.22
C GLY A 332 -18.41 8.17 -7.37
N GLU A 333 -19.37 7.69 -6.58
CA GLU A 333 -20.14 8.52 -5.64
C GLU A 333 -19.23 9.26 -4.65
N HIS A 334 -18.21 8.58 -4.13
CA HIS A 334 -17.21 9.18 -3.27
C HIS A 334 -16.44 10.29 -3.99
N VAL A 335 -15.90 10.04 -5.19
CA VAL A 335 -15.11 11.05 -5.93
C VAL A 335 -15.91 12.33 -6.19
N VAL A 336 -17.18 12.21 -6.57
CA VAL A 336 -18.06 13.37 -6.81
C VAL A 336 -18.38 14.09 -5.49
N SER A 337 -18.68 13.35 -4.43
CA SER A 337 -19.07 13.95 -3.15
C SER A 337 -17.89 14.50 -2.35
N ALA A 338 -16.67 14.06 -2.61
CA ALA A 338 -15.43 14.47 -1.95
C ALA A 338 -14.79 15.73 -2.55
N GLN A 339 -15.39 16.36 -3.57
CA GLN A 339 -14.86 17.59 -4.18
C GLN A 339 -14.81 18.81 -3.23
N LYS A 340 -15.47 18.73 -2.07
CA LYS A 340 -15.43 19.78 -1.05
C LYS A 340 -14.03 19.85 -0.38
N PRO A 341 -13.52 21.05 -0.03
CA PRO A 341 -12.17 21.22 0.52
C PRO A 341 -11.86 20.34 1.75
N ASP A 342 -12.81 20.19 2.66
CA ASP A 342 -12.59 19.50 3.95
C ASP A 342 -12.81 17.98 3.90
N ARG A 343 -13.01 17.41 2.70
CA ARG A 343 -13.27 15.97 2.55
C ARG A 343 -12.03 15.25 2.07
N PHE A 344 -11.83 14.07 2.67
CA PHE A 344 -10.81 13.14 2.22
C PHE A 344 -11.08 12.72 0.77
N LYS A 345 -10.04 12.75 -0.07
CA LYS A 345 -10.11 12.46 -1.50
C LYS A 345 -9.31 11.21 -1.80
N LEU A 346 -9.99 10.14 -2.21
CA LEU A 346 -9.33 8.88 -2.58
C LEU A 346 -8.90 8.83 -4.05
N ALA A 347 -9.37 9.75 -4.90
CA ALA A 347 -9.03 9.77 -6.32
C ALA A 347 -7.51 9.79 -6.60
N PRO A 348 -6.67 10.59 -5.91
CA PRO A 348 -5.22 10.56 -6.14
C PRO A 348 -4.57 9.21 -5.81
N GLU A 349 -5.06 8.50 -4.78
CA GLU A 349 -4.58 7.14 -4.47
C GLU A 349 -4.98 6.16 -5.58
N MET A 350 -6.22 6.25 -6.08
CA MET A 350 -6.68 5.41 -7.19
C MET A 350 -5.92 5.68 -8.49
N ASP A 351 -5.60 6.94 -8.77
CA ASP A 351 -4.77 7.31 -9.92
C ASP A 351 -3.39 6.63 -9.83
N ALA A 352 -2.78 6.57 -8.64
CA ALA A 352 -1.53 5.84 -8.43
C ALA A 352 -1.69 4.34 -8.67
N TYR A 353 -2.72 3.69 -8.11
CA TYR A 353 -2.98 2.27 -8.35
C TYR A 353 -3.17 1.94 -9.84
N VAL A 354 -3.93 2.75 -10.57
CA VAL A 354 -4.14 2.55 -12.02
C VAL A 354 -2.86 2.82 -12.79
N SER A 355 -2.10 3.85 -12.42
CA SER A 355 -0.81 4.17 -13.05
C SER A 355 0.18 3.02 -12.89
N ASP A 356 0.37 2.52 -11.67
CA ASP A 356 1.27 1.40 -11.36
C ASP A 356 0.84 0.12 -12.08
N PHE A 357 -0.46 -0.16 -12.11
CA PHE A 357 -1.01 -1.28 -12.87
C PHE A 357 -0.70 -1.17 -14.36
N LEU A 358 -1.00 -0.03 -15.01
CA LEU A 358 -0.77 0.14 -16.45
C LEU A 358 0.72 0.10 -16.79
N GLN A 359 1.57 0.68 -15.93
CA GLN A 359 3.03 0.63 -16.10
C GLN A 359 3.59 -0.79 -15.99
N GLY A 360 3.04 -1.62 -15.09
CA GLY A 360 3.46 -3.01 -14.90
C GLY A 360 2.79 -4.03 -15.82
N CYS A 361 1.65 -3.70 -16.43
CA CYS A 361 0.84 -4.62 -17.22
C CYS A 361 1.21 -4.61 -18.70
N ARG A 362 1.60 -5.77 -19.23
CA ARG A 362 1.93 -5.95 -20.67
C ARG A 362 0.77 -6.49 -21.51
N ASP A 363 -0.36 -6.84 -20.89
CA ASP A 363 -1.52 -7.40 -21.58
C ASP A 363 -2.44 -6.25 -22.07
N PRO A 364 -2.52 -6.00 -23.40
CA PRO A 364 -3.30 -4.90 -23.94
C PRO A 364 -4.79 -5.02 -23.64
N ASN A 365 -5.33 -6.24 -23.51
CA ASN A 365 -6.75 -6.46 -23.23
C ASN A 365 -7.09 -6.08 -21.79
N LYS A 366 -6.19 -6.38 -20.85
CA LYS A 366 -6.36 -5.95 -19.45
C LYS A 366 -6.20 -4.44 -19.31
N GLN A 367 -5.20 -3.84 -19.96
CA GLN A 367 -5.05 -2.39 -20.00
C GLN A 367 -6.31 -1.70 -20.55
N LEU A 368 -6.83 -2.18 -21.69
CA LEU A 368 -8.06 -1.68 -22.30
C LEU A 368 -9.26 -1.83 -21.37
N ALA A 369 -9.44 -3.00 -20.73
CA ALA A 369 -10.54 -3.24 -19.82
C ALA A 369 -10.55 -2.24 -18.66
N VAL A 370 -9.40 -1.99 -18.02
CA VAL A 370 -9.29 -1.00 -16.95
C VAL A 370 -9.61 0.41 -17.46
N MET A 371 -9.01 0.83 -18.57
CA MET A 371 -9.25 2.16 -19.14
C MET A 371 -10.72 2.41 -19.49
N VAL A 372 -11.36 1.42 -20.12
CA VAL A 372 -12.77 1.49 -20.49
C VAL A 372 -13.64 1.54 -19.24
N SER A 373 -13.46 0.63 -18.27
CA SER A 373 -14.31 0.59 -17.08
C SER A 373 -14.23 1.88 -16.24
N PHE A 374 -13.03 2.46 -16.07
CA PHE A 374 -12.90 3.75 -15.39
C PHE A 374 -13.52 4.91 -16.18
N SER A 375 -13.45 4.87 -17.52
CA SER A 375 -14.11 5.87 -18.38
C SER A 375 -15.63 5.69 -18.43
N SER A 376 -16.13 4.48 -18.18
CA SER A 376 -17.56 4.16 -18.14
C SER A 376 -18.23 4.47 -16.81
N LEU A 377 -17.46 4.75 -15.74
CA LEU A 377 -17.99 5.20 -14.46
C LEU A 377 -18.40 6.67 -14.56
N THR A 378 -19.70 6.93 -14.68
CA THR A 378 -20.23 8.27 -14.99
C THR A 378 -21.18 8.80 -13.94
N ASN A 379 -21.24 10.13 -13.80
CA ASN A 379 -22.27 10.83 -13.04
C ASN A 379 -23.17 11.62 -13.99
N ASN A 380 -24.36 11.10 -14.25
CA ASN A 380 -25.31 11.63 -15.23
C ASN A 380 -24.64 11.84 -16.60
N GLY A 381 -23.97 10.80 -17.10
CA GLY A 381 -23.30 10.75 -18.40
C GLY A 381 -21.91 11.41 -18.46
N TYR A 382 -21.42 12.03 -17.39
CA TYR A 382 -20.06 12.59 -17.36
C TYR A 382 -19.11 11.65 -16.61
N PRO A 383 -18.07 11.10 -17.24
CA PRO A 383 -17.08 10.24 -16.57
C PRO A 383 -16.45 10.92 -15.35
N VAL A 384 -16.28 10.13 -14.28
CA VAL A 384 -15.74 10.61 -13.01
C VAL A 384 -14.23 10.89 -13.10
N VAL A 385 -13.53 10.14 -13.93
CA VAL A 385 -12.11 10.39 -14.23
C VAL A 385 -11.93 11.70 -15.00
N PRO A 386 -10.84 12.45 -14.77
CA PRO A 386 -10.59 13.68 -15.50
C PRO A 386 -10.39 13.41 -17.00
N SER A 387 -10.72 14.38 -17.86
CA SER A 387 -10.40 14.28 -19.29
C SER A 387 -8.89 14.22 -19.51
N VAL A 388 -8.13 15.03 -18.77
CA VAL A 388 -6.66 14.98 -18.72
C VAL A 388 -6.22 13.98 -17.65
N TRP A 389 -6.25 12.69 -17.98
CA TRP A 389 -5.83 11.62 -17.09
C TRP A 389 -4.51 11.01 -17.55
N ARG A 390 -3.43 11.26 -16.79
CA ARG A 390 -2.03 10.99 -17.18
C ARG A 390 -1.70 9.51 -17.32
N VAL A 391 -2.43 8.62 -16.66
CA VAL A 391 -2.19 7.16 -16.68
C VAL A 391 -2.15 6.56 -18.09
N VAL A 392 -2.79 7.25 -19.06
CA VAL A 392 -2.81 6.87 -20.48
C VAL A 392 -1.43 6.79 -21.13
N GLN A 393 -0.43 7.50 -20.56
CA GLN A 393 0.95 7.45 -21.03
C GLN A 393 1.59 6.05 -20.92
N HIS A 394 1.04 5.19 -20.04
CA HIS A 394 1.54 3.85 -19.81
C HIS A 394 0.92 2.79 -20.73
N LEU A 395 -0.06 3.16 -21.58
CA LEU A 395 -0.70 2.20 -22.47
C LEU A 395 0.26 1.70 -23.56
N GLU A 396 0.18 0.40 -23.84
CA GLU A 396 0.78 -0.18 -25.03
C GLU A 396 0.08 0.36 -26.29
N PRO A 397 0.78 0.52 -27.42
CA PRO A 397 0.21 1.12 -28.62
C PRO A 397 -1.10 0.48 -29.11
N SER A 398 -1.22 -0.85 -29.02
CA SER A 398 -2.43 -1.58 -29.41
C SER A 398 -3.61 -1.35 -28.45
N ALA A 399 -3.34 -1.24 -27.15
CA ALA A 399 -4.34 -0.88 -26.15
C ALA A 399 -4.80 0.57 -26.34
N LEU A 400 -3.88 1.48 -26.62
CA LEU A 400 -4.17 2.89 -26.89
C LEU A 400 -5.07 3.04 -28.13
N GLN A 401 -4.72 2.36 -29.24
CA GLN A 401 -5.54 2.38 -30.46
C GLN A 401 -6.95 1.83 -30.20
N SER A 402 -7.05 0.73 -29.45
CA SER A 402 -8.33 0.13 -29.09
C SER A 402 -9.17 1.04 -28.19
N TYR A 403 -8.53 1.76 -27.27
CA TYR A 403 -9.20 2.72 -26.39
C TYR A 403 -9.68 3.95 -27.16
N VAL A 404 -8.88 4.50 -28.09
CA VAL A 404 -9.32 5.59 -28.98
C VAL A 404 -10.48 5.14 -29.86
N LYS A 405 -10.43 3.92 -30.40
CA LYS A 405 -11.55 3.34 -31.17
C LYS A 405 -12.81 3.24 -30.32
N TRP A 406 -12.70 2.82 -29.06
CA TRP A 406 -13.83 2.78 -28.13
C TRP A 406 -14.39 4.18 -27.86
N LEU A 407 -13.54 5.19 -27.62
CA LEU A 407 -13.95 6.58 -27.42
C LEU A 407 -14.71 7.13 -28.63
N LYS A 408 -14.19 6.95 -29.85
CA LYS A 408 -14.86 7.34 -31.11
C LYS A 408 -16.20 6.61 -31.26
N GLY A 409 -16.24 5.30 -30.95
CA GLY A 409 -17.46 4.50 -30.95
C GLY A 409 -18.53 5.06 -30.01
N MET A 410 -18.18 5.32 -28.75
CA MET A 410 -19.08 5.89 -27.74
C MET A 410 -19.54 7.31 -28.09
N PHE A 411 -18.73 8.09 -28.80
CA PHE A 411 -19.13 9.40 -29.30
C PHE A 411 -20.22 9.29 -30.38
N LEU A 412 -20.00 8.40 -31.35
CA LEU A 412 -20.91 8.17 -32.48
C LEU A 412 -22.22 7.52 -32.03
N GLN A 413 -22.10 6.46 -31.23
CA GLN A 413 -23.20 5.67 -30.72
C GLN A 413 -23.08 5.51 -29.19
N PRO A 414 -23.56 6.50 -28.41
CA PRO A 414 -23.54 6.41 -26.96
C PRO A 414 -24.35 5.20 -26.45
N GLN A 415 -23.65 4.20 -25.90
CA GLN A 415 -24.24 3.02 -25.28
C GLN A 415 -24.48 3.30 -23.78
N THR A 416 -25.50 4.07 -23.46
CA THR A 416 -25.78 4.51 -22.08
C THR A 416 -26.09 3.35 -21.14
N ASP A 417 -26.61 2.25 -21.67
CA ASP A 417 -26.88 0.99 -20.98
C ASP A 417 -25.60 0.25 -20.53
N GLN A 418 -24.47 0.53 -21.16
CA GLN A 418 -23.17 -0.06 -20.81
C GLN A 418 -22.35 0.82 -19.85
N LEU A 419 -22.83 2.02 -19.55
CA LEU A 419 -22.19 2.92 -18.59
C LEU A 419 -22.61 2.56 -17.16
N LEU A 420 -21.64 2.60 -16.24
CA LEU A 420 -21.91 2.53 -14.83
C LEU A 420 -22.28 3.94 -14.35
N ASP A 421 -23.49 4.38 -14.70
CA ASP A 421 -23.99 5.72 -14.40
C ASP A 421 -24.69 5.81 -13.04
N PHE A 422 -24.33 6.82 -12.26
CA PHE A 422 -24.97 7.08 -10.96
C PHE A 422 -25.40 8.55 -10.82
N SER A 423 -26.24 8.80 -9.83
CA SER A 423 -26.66 10.13 -9.42
C SER A 423 -26.50 10.29 -7.92
N THR A 424 -25.86 11.38 -7.49
CA THR A 424 -25.74 11.66 -6.06
C THR A 424 -27.10 11.96 -5.44
N ARG A 425 -27.27 11.73 -4.13
CA ARG A 425 -28.52 12.01 -3.40
C ARG A 425 -29.03 13.43 -3.63
N LYS A 426 -28.15 14.43 -3.59
CA LYS A 426 -28.48 15.83 -3.87
C LYS A 426 -28.98 16.10 -5.29
N GLN A 427 -28.55 15.30 -6.26
CA GLN A 427 -29.02 15.43 -7.64
C GLN A 427 -30.40 14.80 -7.80
N LYS A 428 -30.65 13.66 -7.14
CA LYS A 428 -31.96 13.03 -7.09
C LYS A 428 -33.00 13.97 -6.46
N ASP A 429 -32.66 14.59 -5.31
CA ASP A 429 -33.53 15.55 -4.63
C ASP A 429 -33.82 16.83 -5.46
N LYS A 430 -32.94 17.19 -6.41
CA LYS A 430 -33.10 18.36 -7.29
C LYS A 430 -33.85 18.04 -8.59
N GLN A 431 -33.80 16.79 -9.06
CA GLN A 431 -34.52 16.34 -10.26
C GLN A 431 -36.03 16.38 -10.07
N GLU A 432 -36.52 16.21 -8.84
CA GLU A 432 -37.97 16.28 -8.51
C GLU A 432 -38.58 17.69 -8.66
N GLY A 433 -37.79 18.73 -8.98
CA GLY A 433 -38.30 20.12 -9.08
C GLY A 433 -37.77 20.99 -10.22
N LYS A 434 -36.79 20.56 -11.04
CA LYS A 434 -36.26 21.34 -12.19
C LYS A 434 -35.72 20.45 -13.32
N GLU A 435 -35.86 20.91 -14.56
CA GLU A 435 -35.24 20.31 -15.75
C GLU A 435 -33.70 20.22 -15.63
N GLN A 436 -33.13 19.07 -16.00
CA GLN A 436 -31.68 18.89 -16.13
C GLN A 436 -31.11 19.88 -17.17
N LYS A 437 -30.15 20.73 -16.76
CA LYS A 437 -29.55 21.78 -17.62
C LYS A 437 -28.83 21.25 -18.88
N GLU A 438 -28.34 20.01 -18.85
CA GLU A 438 -27.56 19.41 -19.94
C GLU A 438 -27.90 17.93 -20.09
N SER A 439 -28.02 17.44 -21.32
CA SER A 439 -28.31 16.03 -21.58
C SER A 439 -27.11 15.14 -21.20
N PRO A 440 -27.33 13.93 -20.67
CA PRO A 440 -26.23 12.99 -20.37
C PRO A 440 -25.34 12.70 -21.57
N ILE A 441 -25.93 12.63 -22.77
CA ILE A 441 -25.21 12.40 -24.03
C ILE A 441 -24.28 13.58 -24.37
N PHE A 442 -24.75 14.81 -24.22
CA PHE A 442 -23.91 16.00 -24.40
C PHE A 442 -22.71 15.97 -23.44
N ARG A 443 -22.96 15.66 -22.17
CA ARG A 443 -21.92 15.60 -21.13
C ARG A 443 -20.87 14.53 -21.43
N LEU A 444 -21.31 13.36 -21.90
CA LEU A 444 -20.41 12.28 -22.34
C LEU A 444 -19.55 12.71 -23.53
N ARG A 445 -20.18 13.23 -24.59
CA ARG A 445 -19.48 13.68 -25.80
C ARG A 445 -18.48 14.79 -25.50
N LYS A 446 -18.85 15.75 -24.64
CA LYS A 446 -17.95 16.81 -24.18
C LYS A 446 -16.71 16.24 -23.50
N TRP A 447 -16.87 15.25 -22.62
CA TRP A 447 -15.73 14.59 -21.98
C TRP A 447 -14.88 13.81 -22.98
N ILE A 448 -15.49 13.04 -23.88
CA ILE A 448 -14.78 12.24 -24.89
C ILE A 448 -13.92 13.13 -25.79
N VAL A 449 -14.45 14.25 -26.27
CA VAL A 449 -13.69 15.17 -27.14
C VAL A 449 -12.48 15.75 -26.40
N ALA A 450 -12.67 16.22 -25.17
CA ALA A 450 -11.57 16.70 -24.34
C ALA A 450 -10.54 15.59 -24.03
N ARG A 451 -11.02 14.35 -23.84
CA ARG A 451 -10.16 13.18 -23.61
C ARG A 451 -9.31 12.86 -24.84
N LEU A 452 -9.93 12.79 -26.02
CA LEU A 452 -9.24 12.57 -27.29
C LEU A 452 -8.16 13.64 -27.52
N ALA A 453 -8.50 14.92 -27.33
CA ALA A 453 -7.53 16.01 -27.43
C ALA A 453 -6.35 15.82 -26.47
N SER A 454 -6.64 15.54 -25.19
CA SER A 454 -5.58 15.34 -24.17
C SER A 454 -4.62 14.17 -24.46
N ILE A 455 -5.07 13.13 -25.19
CA ILE A 455 -4.23 12.01 -25.60
C ILE A 455 -3.22 12.47 -26.65
N ILE A 456 -3.68 13.29 -27.59
CA ILE A 456 -2.82 13.85 -28.64
C ILE A 456 -1.84 14.85 -28.04
N ASP A 457 -2.31 15.76 -27.19
CA ASP A 457 -1.47 16.80 -26.58
C ASP A 457 -0.38 16.25 -25.63
N ASN A 458 -0.51 15.01 -25.15
CA ASN A 458 0.44 14.42 -24.21
C ASN A 458 1.64 13.79 -24.93
N HIS A 459 2.81 14.46 -24.87
CA HIS A 459 4.07 13.97 -25.46
C HIS A 459 4.59 12.66 -24.85
N GLN A 460 4.19 12.29 -23.63
CA GLN A 460 4.63 11.05 -22.98
C GLN A 460 3.86 9.81 -23.48
N VAL A 461 2.76 10.00 -24.21
CA VAL A 461 1.99 8.89 -24.78
C VAL A 461 2.74 8.33 -25.99
N LYS A 462 2.94 7.01 -26.01
CA LYS A 462 3.49 6.28 -27.15
C LYS A 462 2.46 6.18 -28.29
N LYS A 463 2.25 7.30 -29.00
CA LYS A 463 1.30 7.41 -30.11
C LYS A 463 2.04 7.37 -31.45
N GLN A 464 1.42 6.71 -32.43
CA GLN A 464 1.84 6.76 -33.83
C GLN A 464 1.24 8.00 -34.50
N GLU A 465 1.90 8.52 -35.53
CA GLU A 465 1.42 9.67 -36.31
C GLU A 465 0.03 9.41 -36.91
N ASP A 466 -0.20 8.20 -37.42
CA ASP A 466 -1.49 7.77 -37.96
C ASP A 466 -2.64 7.91 -36.95
N LEU A 467 -2.38 7.60 -35.67
CA LEU A 467 -3.38 7.73 -34.61
C LEU A 467 -3.70 9.20 -34.33
N SER A 468 -2.67 10.06 -34.32
CA SER A 468 -2.84 11.50 -34.15
C SER A 468 -3.68 12.10 -35.28
N MET A 469 -3.37 11.72 -36.52
CA MET A 469 -4.12 12.15 -37.70
C MET A 469 -5.55 11.60 -37.70
N ASP A 470 -5.77 10.35 -37.31
CA ASP A 470 -7.11 9.75 -37.19
C ASP A 470 -8.01 10.47 -36.17
N VAL A 471 -7.43 10.90 -35.04
CA VAL A 471 -8.16 11.70 -34.03
C VAL A 471 -8.43 13.11 -34.54
N ALA A 472 -7.44 13.77 -35.14
CA ALA A 472 -7.59 15.12 -35.68
C ALA A 472 -8.66 15.18 -36.78
N ARG A 473 -8.63 14.24 -37.74
CA ARG A 473 -9.64 14.13 -38.80
C ARG A 473 -11.03 13.85 -38.25
N PHE A 474 -11.14 12.98 -37.24
CA PHE A 474 -12.41 12.72 -36.58
C PHE A 474 -13.00 13.97 -35.92
N VAL A 475 -12.21 14.70 -35.14
CA VAL A 475 -12.66 15.93 -34.47
C VAL A 475 -13.03 17.00 -35.52
N PHE A 476 -12.19 17.19 -36.54
CA PHE A 476 -12.45 18.11 -37.65
C PHE A 476 -13.75 17.80 -38.39
N PHE A 477 -13.93 16.54 -38.80
CA PHE A 477 -15.10 16.11 -39.56
C PHE A 477 -16.39 16.36 -38.77
N HIS A 478 -16.44 15.94 -37.49
CA HIS A 478 -17.64 16.11 -36.69
C HIS A 478 -17.88 17.54 -36.22
N ALA A 479 -16.84 18.39 -36.18
CA ALA A 479 -16.99 19.82 -35.90
C ALA A 479 -17.76 20.53 -37.03
N PHE A 480 -17.31 20.35 -38.28
CA PHE A 480 -17.74 21.17 -39.41
C PHE A 480 -18.67 20.48 -40.40
N PHE A 481 -18.73 19.15 -40.39
CA PHE A 481 -19.47 18.37 -41.39
C PHE A 481 -20.58 17.51 -40.76
N SER A 482 -21.45 16.99 -41.62
CA SER A 482 -22.51 16.03 -41.29
C SER A 482 -22.74 15.11 -42.46
N THR A 483 -22.86 13.81 -42.19
CA THR A 483 -23.10 12.79 -43.22
C THR A 483 -24.55 12.85 -43.69
N LYS A 484 -24.79 13.26 -44.95
CA LYS A 484 -26.12 13.21 -45.59
C LYS A 484 -26.42 11.88 -46.29
N LYS A 485 -25.38 11.23 -46.84
CA LYS A 485 -25.45 9.92 -47.48
C LYS A 485 -24.17 9.16 -47.12
N ALA A 486 -24.30 7.92 -46.65
CA ALA A 486 -23.14 7.08 -46.37
C ALA A 486 -22.55 6.64 -47.73
N ALA A 487 -21.38 7.17 -48.11
CA ALA A 487 -20.71 6.74 -49.33
C ALA A 487 -19.19 7.04 -49.34
N THR A 488 -18.47 6.11 -49.98
CA THR A 488 -17.05 6.05 -50.38
C THR A 488 -16.01 5.67 -49.31
N SER A 489 -15.09 4.78 -49.70
CA SER A 489 -13.90 4.34 -48.94
C SER A 489 -12.91 5.48 -48.63
N ASP A 490 -13.09 6.62 -49.29
CA ASP A 490 -12.08 7.68 -49.37
C ASP A 490 -12.15 8.65 -48.18
N ILE A 491 -13.28 8.71 -47.47
CA ILE A 491 -13.45 9.52 -46.24
C ILE A 491 -13.99 8.62 -45.13
N ALA A 492 -13.10 8.06 -44.33
CA ALA A 492 -13.42 7.08 -43.30
C ALA A 492 -14.49 7.57 -42.30
N GLU A 493 -14.50 8.86 -41.96
CA GLU A 493 -15.42 9.46 -40.99
C GLU A 493 -16.88 9.45 -41.47
N THR A 494 -17.13 9.40 -42.78
CA THR A 494 -18.50 9.31 -43.33
C THR A 494 -19.17 7.96 -43.06
N SER A 495 -18.38 6.93 -42.71
CA SER A 495 -18.90 5.61 -42.35
C SER A 495 -19.53 5.56 -40.95
N GLY A 496 -19.18 6.51 -40.08
CA GLY A 496 -19.68 6.59 -38.70
C GLY A 496 -21.12 7.10 -38.63
N LYS A 497 -22.09 6.23 -38.35
CA LYS A 497 -23.48 6.63 -38.14
C LYS A 497 -23.70 7.15 -36.71
N LEU A 498 -24.04 8.43 -36.59
CA LEU A 498 -24.50 9.04 -35.34
C LEU A 498 -25.87 8.46 -34.94
N SER A 499 -25.96 7.81 -33.77
CA SER A 499 -27.26 7.35 -33.26
C SER A 499 -28.12 8.51 -32.74
N VAL A 500 -27.47 9.53 -32.17
CA VAL A 500 -28.09 10.78 -31.72
C VAL A 500 -27.44 11.96 -32.45
N PRO A 501 -28.21 12.87 -33.07
CA PRO A 501 -27.66 14.04 -33.76
C PRO A 501 -26.76 14.91 -32.85
N LEU A 502 -25.84 15.66 -33.46
CA LEU A 502 -25.01 16.63 -32.75
C LEU A 502 -25.79 17.93 -32.59
N ASP A 503 -25.93 18.40 -31.35
CA ASP A 503 -26.45 19.74 -31.06
C ASP A 503 -25.36 20.81 -31.23
N ASP A 504 -25.77 22.08 -31.33
CA ASP A 504 -24.84 23.20 -31.53
C ASP A 504 -23.83 23.33 -30.40
N LYS A 505 -24.22 22.96 -29.17
CA LYS A 505 -23.31 22.93 -28.02
C LYS A 505 -22.20 21.90 -28.22
N THR A 506 -22.51 20.68 -28.67
CA THR A 506 -21.52 19.64 -28.94
C THR A 506 -20.59 20.08 -30.07
N ARG A 507 -21.14 20.70 -31.12
CA ARG A 507 -20.34 21.26 -32.22
C ARG A 507 -19.38 22.35 -31.73
N GLY A 508 -19.84 23.25 -30.86
CA GLY A 508 -18.98 24.27 -30.25
C GLY A 508 -17.81 23.67 -29.46
N VAL A 509 -18.02 22.57 -28.73
CA VAL A 509 -16.93 21.85 -28.03
C VAL A 509 -15.93 21.28 -29.03
N LEU A 510 -16.40 20.63 -30.10
CA LEU A 510 -15.55 20.06 -31.14
C LEU A 510 -14.71 21.12 -31.85
N VAL A 511 -15.30 22.26 -32.21
CA VAL A 511 -14.61 23.38 -32.86
C VAL A 511 -13.47 23.89 -31.98
N ASN A 512 -13.73 24.14 -30.69
CA ASN A 512 -12.71 24.59 -29.75
C ASN A 512 -11.58 23.57 -29.59
N SER A 513 -11.90 22.28 -29.51
CA SER A 513 -10.90 21.23 -29.41
C SER A 513 -10.08 21.06 -30.69
N PHE A 514 -10.68 21.25 -31.87
CA PHE A 514 -9.96 21.23 -33.14
C PHE A 514 -8.90 22.32 -33.20
N PHE A 515 -9.24 23.57 -32.88
CA PHE A 515 -8.27 24.67 -32.88
C PHE A 515 -7.16 24.48 -31.83
N GLY A 516 -7.46 23.84 -30.70
CA GLY A 516 -6.44 23.44 -29.73
C GLY A 516 -5.45 22.41 -30.30
N LEU A 517 -5.96 21.39 -31.00
CA LEU A 517 -5.15 20.38 -31.67
C LEU A 517 -4.31 20.97 -32.81
N GLU A 518 -4.88 21.88 -33.60
CA GLU A 518 -4.17 22.57 -34.68
C GLU A 518 -2.93 23.30 -34.14
N HIS A 519 -3.07 24.05 -33.03
CA HIS A 519 -1.94 24.70 -32.37
C HIS A 519 -0.87 23.70 -31.90
N PHE A 520 -1.26 22.50 -31.44
CA PHE A 520 -0.30 21.47 -31.06
C PHE A 520 0.48 20.94 -32.26
N PHE A 521 -0.19 20.62 -33.38
CA PHE A 521 0.48 20.16 -34.60
C PHE A 521 1.43 21.21 -35.19
N PHE A 522 1.06 22.49 -35.16
CA PHE A 522 1.92 23.60 -35.63
C PHE A 522 3.16 23.86 -34.76
N ASN A 523 3.21 23.35 -33.53
CA ASN A 523 4.37 23.54 -32.64
C ASN A 523 5.31 22.31 -32.59
N ILE A 524 4.94 21.21 -33.26
CA ILE A 524 5.72 19.95 -33.28
C ILE A 524 6.45 19.74 -34.60
N TYR A 525 5.91 20.30 -35.69
CA TYR A 525 6.57 20.45 -36.98
C TYR A 525 7.00 21.91 -37.14
#